data_AF-A0A1Y4GG48-F1
#
_entry.id   AF-A0A1Y4GG48-F1
#
_cell.length_a   1.000
_cell.length_b   1.000
_cell.length_c   1.000
_cell.angle_alpha   90.00
_cell.angle_beta   90.00
_cell.angle_gamma   90.00
#
_symmetry.space_group_name_H-M   'P 1'
#
loop_
_entity.id
_entity.type
_entity.pdbx_description
1 polymer ?
#
loop_
_entity_poly.entity_id
_entity_poly.type
_entity_poly.pdbx_seq_one_letter_code
_entity_poly.pdbx_strand_id
1 'polypeptide(L)'
;MQYYYLGLVFVAVVAAFFYRITTLRLGDNLIGVRGNEELAESLGIDTMKNKVFAFTVGGMLAGFAGSFYAHYILFISPVTFTITESINILVMVIFGGMSTMLGPILGAMALTVLPEFLRTAGALRHVIAD
;
A
#
# COMPACT_ATOMS: atom_id res chain seq x y z
N MET A 1 15.72 14.82 -8.51
CA MET A 1 16.21 14.61 -7.12
C MET A 1 15.24 15.08 -6.04
N GLN A 2 14.63 16.27 -6.11
CA GLN A 2 13.72 16.74 -5.05
C GLN A 2 12.50 15.82 -4.81
N TYR A 3 11.87 15.29 -5.86
CA TYR A 3 10.73 14.37 -5.73
C TYR A 3 11.07 13.02 -5.07
N TYR A 4 12.31 12.56 -5.19
CA TYR A 4 12.76 11.32 -4.56
C TYR A 4 12.77 11.45 -3.03
N TYR A 5 13.34 12.54 -2.51
CA TYR A 5 13.33 12.83 -1.08
C TYR A 5 11.92 13.04 -0.54
N LEU A 6 11.05 13.68 -1.32
CA LEU A 6 9.66 13.91 -0.94
C LEU A 6 8.86 12.60 -0.85
N GLY A 7 9.06 11.69 -1.81
CA GLY A 7 8.49 10.34 -1.74
C GLY A 7 9.01 9.52 -0.57
N LEU A 8 10.32 9.62 -0.25
CA LEU A 8 10.91 8.90 0.87
C LEU A 8 10.37 9.41 2.22
N VAL A 9 10.25 10.73 2.38
CA VAL A 9 9.61 11.34 3.54
C VAL A 9 8.16 10.89 3.65
N PHE A 10 7.42 10.85 2.54
CA PHE A 10 6.04 10.39 2.52
C PHE A 10 5.92 8.94 3.00
N VAL A 11 6.72 8.02 2.46
CA VAL A 11 6.76 6.62 2.91
C VAL A 11 7.13 6.52 4.39
N ALA A 12 8.11 7.28 4.86
CA ALA A 12 8.53 7.28 6.26
C ALA A 12 7.42 7.78 7.19
N VAL A 13 6.69 8.83 6.81
CA VAL A 13 5.55 9.37 7.58
C VAL A 13 4.40 8.36 7.63
N VAL A 14 4.05 7.75 6.49
CA VAL A 14 3.00 6.71 6.44
C VAL A 14 3.40 5.50 7.29
N ALA A 15 4.66 5.07 7.21
CA ALA A 15 5.17 3.99 8.03
C ALA A 15 5.11 4.33 9.53
N ALA A 16 5.60 5.50 9.94
CA ALA A 16 5.53 5.94 11.34
C ALA A 16 4.08 6.04 11.85
N PHE A 17 3.17 6.50 11.00
CA PHE A 17 1.74 6.58 11.30
C PHE A 17 1.13 5.19 11.54
N PHE A 18 1.39 4.22 10.65
CA PHE A 18 0.93 2.84 10.85
C PHE A 18 1.54 2.20 12.09
N TYR A 19 2.85 2.39 12.33
CA TYR A 19 3.51 1.90 13.53
C TYR A 19 2.86 2.48 14.81
N ARG A 20 2.44 3.74 14.77
CA ARG A 20 1.78 4.36 15.90
C ARG A 20 0.39 3.77 16.14
N ILE A 21 -0.39 3.53 15.08
CA ILE A 21 -1.73 2.92 15.18
C ILE A 21 -1.64 1.49 15.71
N THR A 22 -0.69 0.69 15.21
CA THR A 22 -0.56 -0.71 15.62
C THR A 22 -0.04 -0.89 17.04
N THR A 23 0.66 0.11 17.59
CA THR A 23 1.13 0.10 18.99
C THR A 23 0.11 0.65 19.99
N LEU A 24 -0.98 1.27 19.50
CA LEU A 24 -2.09 1.75 20.32
C LEU A 24 -3.14 0.65 20.50
N ARG A 25 -3.97 0.77 21.54
CA ARG A 25 -5.16 -0.09 21.76
C ARG A 25 -6.10 -0.16 20.55
N LEU A 26 -6.08 0.87 19.71
CA LEU A 26 -6.82 0.89 18.45
C LEU A 26 -6.37 -0.22 17.50
N GLY A 27 -5.08 -0.52 17.43
CA GLY A 27 -4.53 -1.62 16.63
C GLY A 27 -5.05 -2.97 17.08
N ASP A 28 -5.01 -3.24 18.39
CA ASP A 28 -5.52 -4.49 18.96
C ASP A 28 -7.02 -4.67 18.69
N ASN A 29 -7.80 -3.61 18.84
CA ASN A 29 -9.23 -3.61 18.54
C ASN A 29 -9.48 -3.92 17.05
N LEU A 30 -8.70 -3.33 16.13
CA LEU A 30 -8.81 -3.61 14.70
C LEU A 30 -8.46 -5.05 14.35
N ILE A 31 -7.43 -5.63 15.00
CA ILE A 31 -7.06 -7.04 14.83
C ILE A 31 -8.15 -7.96 15.37
N GLY A 32 -8.75 -7.63 16.51
CA GLY A 32 -9.86 -8.37 17.11
C GLY A 32 -11.09 -8.40 16.19
N VAL A 33 -11.50 -7.24 15.68
CA VAL A 33 -12.61 -7.13 14.71
C VAL A 33 -12.32 -7.90 13.42
N ARG A 34 -11.06 -7.93 12.96
CA ARG A 34 -10.65 -8.72 11.77
C ARG A 34 -10.74 -10.24 12.00
N GLY A 35 -10.53 -10.70 13.23
CA GLY A 35 -10.56 -12.12 13.57
C GLY A 35 -11.99 -12.65 13.69
N ASN A 36 -12.78 -12.05 14.57
CA ASN A 36 -14.19 -12.39 14.74
C ASN A 36 -14.95 -11.16 15.27
N GLU A 37 -15.84 -10.66 14.42
CA GLU A 37 -16.64 -9.46 14.70
C GLU A 37 -17.62 -9.66 15.85
N GLU A 38 -18.37 -10.77 15.87
CA GLU A 38 -19.37 -11.07 16.90
C GLU A 38 -18.73 -11.22 18.29
N LEU A 39 -17.54 -11.82 18.36
CA LEU A 39 -16.78 -11.92 19.60
C LEU A 39 -16.28 -10.55 20.07
N ALA A 40 -15.80 -9.69 19.17
CA ALA A 40 -15.35 -8.35 19.52
C ALA A 40 -16.51 -7.49 20.06
N GLU A 41 -17.70 -7.57 19.43
CA GLU A 41 -18.92 -6.92 19.90
C GLU A 41 -19.34 -7.39 21.29
N SER A 42 -19.27 -8.71 21.53
CA SER A 42 -19.59 -9.30 22.84
C SER A 42 -18.64 -8.84 23.96
N LEU A 43 -17.42 -8.40 23.61
CA LEU A 43 -16.44 -7.84 24.53
C LEU A 43 -16.59 -6.31 24.72
N GLY A 44 -17.63 -5.70 24.13
CA GLY A 44 -17.91 -4.27 24.24
C GLY A 44 -17.10 -3.39 23.29
N ILE A 45 -16.46 -3.98 22.27
CA ILE A 45 -15.76 -3.23 21.22
C ILE A 45 -16.78 -2.79 20.17
N ASP A 46 -16.81 -1.49 19.88
CA ASP A 46 -17.64 -0.93 18.80
C ASP A 46 -17.01 -1.25 17.43
N THR A 47 -17.44 -2.37 16.84
CA THR A 47 -17.03 -2.88 15.53
C THR A 47 -17.26 -1.87 14.41
N MET A 48 -18.41 -1.19 14.43
CA MET A 48 -18.80 -0.19 13.43
C MET A 48 -17.85 1.01 13.44
N LYS A 49 -17.55 1.59 14.61
CA LYS A 49 -16.58 2.69 14.71
C LYS A 49 -15.20 2.28 14.22
N ASN A 50 -14.75 1.08 14.57
CA ASN A 50 -13.44 0.57 14.13
C ASN A 50 -13.38 0.37 12.61
N LYS A 51 -14.44 -0.16 11.99
CA LYS A 51 -14.53 -0.30 10.52
C LYS A 51 -14.54 1.04 9.81
N VAL A 52 -15.34 1.99 10.29
CA VAL A 52 -15.38 3.35 9.73
C VAL A 52 -14.02 4.02 9.87
N PHE A 53 -13.37 3.90 11.03
CA PHE A 53 -12.02 4.43 11.24
C PHE A 53 -11.01 3.82 10.25
N ALA A 54 -11.00 2.50 10.09
CA ALA A 54 -10.13 1.83 9.12
C ALA A 54 -10.37 2.30 7.69
N PHE A 55 -11.63 2.45 7.29
CA PHE A 55 -12.01 2.95 5.97
C PHE A 55 -11.58 4.41 5.75
N THR A 56 -11.83 5.29 6.73
CA THR A 56 -11.44 6.70 6.65
C THR A 56 -9.93 6.86 6.57
N VAL A 57 -9.17 6.13 7.39
CA VAL A 57 -7.70 6.14 7.35
C VAL A 57 -7.18 5.63 6.02
N GLY A 58 -7.73 4.52 5.51
CA GLY A 58 -7.37 3.98 4.20
C GLY A 58 -7.64 4.97 3.06
N GLY A 59 -8.82 5.59 3.05
CA GLY A 59 -9.20 6.60 2.05
C GLY A 59 -8.33 7.86 2.12
N MET A 60 -8.01 8.33 3.33
CA MET A 60 -7.11 9.46 3.54
C MET A 60 -5.71 9.19 2.96
N LEU A 61 -5.14 8.02 3.25
CA LEU A 61 -3.82 7.63 2.75
C LEU A 61 -3.82 7.40 1.22
N ALA A 62 -4.87 6.79 0.68
CA ALA A 62 -5.05 6.65 -0.77
C ALA A 62 -5.14 8.01 -1.47
N GLY A 63 -5.85 8.97 -0.87
CA GLY A 63 -5.93 10.35 -1.35
C GLY A 63 -4.58 11.06 -1.37
N PHE A 64 -3.78 10.93 -0.30
CA PHE A 64 -2.43 11.48 -0.27
C PHE A 64 -1.51 10.84 -1.30
N ALA A 65 -1.54 9.51 -1.42
CA ALA A 65 -0.74 8.80 -2.42
C ALA A 65 -1.11 9.24 -3.85
N GLY A 66 -2.40 9.37 -4.15
CA GLY A 66 -2.90 9.85 -5.44
C GLY A 66 -2.52 11.31 -5.73
N SER A 67 -2.57 12.20 -4.73
CA SER A 67 -2.14 13.59 -4.87
C SER A 67 -0.64 13.69 -5.17
N PHE A 68 0.19 12.90 -4.48
CA PHE A 68 1.62 12.81 -4.77
C PHE A 68 1.89 12.28 -6.18
N TYR A 69 1.18 11.22 -6.58
CA TYR A 69 1.29 10.63 -7.93
C TYR A 69 0.92 11.63 -9.03
N ALA A 70 -0.19 12.35 -8.87
CA ALA A 70 -0.64 13.39 -9.80
C ALA A 70 0.41 14.51 -9.97
N HIS A 71 1.03 14.92 -8.87
CA HIS A 71 2.07 15.95 -8.90
C HIS A 71 3.39 15.44 -9.52
N TYR A 72 3.68 14.15 -9.37
CA TYR A 72 4.88 13.52 -9.95
C TYR A 72 4.77 13.33 -11.47
N ILE A 73 3.63 12.83 -11.96
CA ILE A 73 3.45 12.55 -13.40
C ILE A 73 3.09 13.82 -14.18
N LEU A 74 2.57 14.87 -13.52
CA LEU A 74 2.13 16.14 -14.12
C LEU A 74 1.03 15.98 -15.20
N PHE A 75 0.52 14.77 -15.37
CA PHE A 75 -0.48 14.40 -16.36
C PHE A 75 -1.38 13.31 -15.77
N ILE A 76 -2.70 13.53 -15.83
CA ILE A 76 -3.69 12.59 -15.32
C ILE A 76 -4.55 12.14 -16.50
N SER A 77 -4.51 10.84 -16.79
CA SER A 77 -5.38 10.21 -17.78
C SER A 77 -6.19 9.09 -17.11
N PRO A 78 -7.49 8.96 -17.42
CA PRO A 78 -8.31 7.85 -16.93
C PRO A 78 -7.77 6.48 -17.36
N VAL A 79 -7.03 6.45 -18.47
CA VAL A 79 -6.45 5.22 -19.04
C VAL A 79 -5.33 4.66 -18.15
N THR A 80 -4.77 5.46 -17.24
CA THR A 80 -3.73 5.02 -16.31
C THR A 80 -4.31 4.38 -15.04
N PHE A 81 -5.57 4.65 -14.71
CA PHE A 81 -6.24 4.12 -13.51
C PHE A 81 -7.20 2.99 -13.88
N THR A 82 -6.63 1.88 -14.37
CA THR A 82 -7.41 0.69 -14.76
C THR A 82 -7.67 -0.25 -13.58
N ILE A 83 -8.63 -1.16 -13.76
CA ILE A 83 -8.86 -2.28 -12.83
C ILE A 83 -7.59 -3.11 -12.69
N THR A 84 -6.86 -3.33 -13.78
CA THR A 84 -5.60 -4.08 -13.77
C THR A 84 -4.57 -3.44 -12.85
N GLU A 85 -4.42 -2.11 -12.87
CA GLU A 85 -3.51 -1.42 -11.94
C GLU A 85 -3.94 -1.55 -10.49
N SER A 86 -5.25 -1.45 -10.22
CA SER A 86 -5.79 -1.65 -8.87
C SER A 86 -5.50 -3.07 -8.35
N ILE A 87 -5.66 -4.08 -9.22
CA ILE A 87 -5.32 -5.47 -8.91
C ILE A 87 -3.81 -5.62 -8.70
N ASN A 88 -2.97 -5.01 -9.54
CA ASN A 88 -1.50 -5.06 -9.38
C ASN A 88 -1.08 -4.54 -7.99
N ILE A 89 -1.63 -3.41 -7.55
CA ILE A 89 -1.37 -2.87 -6.21
C ILE A 89 -1.81 -3.86 -5.13
N LEU A 90 -3.00 -4.47 -5.25
CA LEU A 90 -3.46 -5.50 -4.31
C LEU A 90 -2.53 -6.72 -4.31
N VAL A 91 -2.05 -7.17 -5.48
CA VAL A 91 -1.11 -8.28 -5.61
C VAL A 91 0.20 -7.97 -4.92
N MET A 92 0.73 -6.74 -5.04
CA MET A 92 1.93 -6.31 -4.29
C MET A 92 1.74 -6.46 -2.78
N VAL A 93 0.59 -6.04 -2.25
CA VAL A 93 0.27 -6.14 -0.82
C VAL A 93 0.11 -7.60 -0.37
N ILE A 94 -0.63 -8.41 -1.14
CA ILE A 94 -0.90 -9.81 -0.82
C ILE A 94 0.38 -10.65 -0.90
N PHE A 95 1.17 -10.46 -1.97
CA PHE A 95 2.44 -11.16 -2.18
C PHE A 95 3.45 -10.85 -1.07
N GLY A 96 3.51 -9.58 -0.65
CA GLY A 96 4.36 -9.15 0.45
C GLY A 96 3.88 -9.62 1.84
N GLY A 97 2.58 -9.82 2.01
CA GLY A 97 1.96 -10.33 3.23
C GLY A 97 1.13 -9.28 3.97
N MET A 98 -0.18 -9.53 4.10
CA MET A 98 -1.16 -8.60 4.71
C MET A 98 -1.13 -8.55 6.24
N SER A 99 -0.39 -9.45 6.89
CA SER A 99 -0.35 -9.56 8.35
C SER A 99 0.73 -8.71 9.00
N THR A 100 1.67 -8.17 8.21
CA THR A 100 2.82 -7.42 8.72
C THR A 100 2.94 -6.07 8.04
N MET A 101 3.53 -5.11 8.75
CA MET A 101 3.76 -3.76 8.21
C MET A 101 4.87 -3.73 7.14
N LEU A 102 5.86 -4.63 7.24
CA LEU A 102 6.96 -4.75 6.27
C LEU A 102 6.55 -5.50 5.01
N GLY A 103 5.52 -6.36 5.09
CA GLY A 103 5.06 -7.17 3.97
C GLY A 103 4.74 -6.35 2.72
N PRO A 104 3.81 -5.38 2.78
CA PRO A 104 3.45 -4.57 1.62
C PRO A 104 4.63 -3.81 1.01
N ILE A 105 5.58 -3.35 1.84
CA ILE A 105 6.79 -2.64 1.39
C ILE A 105 7.69 -3.60 0.61
N LEU A 106 7.96 -4.78 1.16
CA LEU A 106 8.77 -5.82 0.51
C LEU A 106 8.11 -6.32 -0.78
N GLY A 107 6.79 -6.53 -0.77
CA GLY A 107 6.03 -6.96 -1.94
C GLY A 107 6.04 -5.93 -3.07
N ALA A 108 5.85 -4.65 -2.75
CA ALA A 108 5.96 -3.56 -3.72
C ALA A 108 7.37 -3.45 -4.30
N MET A 109 8.43 -3.54 -3.48
CA MET A 109 9.81 -3.54 -3.96
C MET A 109 10.09 -4.74 -4.86
N ALA A 110 9.72 -5.95 -4.44
CA ALA A 110 9.95 -7.17 -5.20
C ALA A 110 9.24 -7.13 -6.56
N LEU A 111 7.95 -6.81 -6.59
CA LEU A 111 7.16 -6.80 -7.84
C LEU A 111 7.38 -5.57 -8.72
N THR A 112 8.07 -4.54 -8.22
CA THR A 112 8.53 -3.42 -9.06
C THR A 112 9.90 -3.73 -9.67
N VAL A 113 10.83 -4.27 -8.87
CA VAL A 113 12.20 -4.55 -9.31
C VAL A 113 12.25 -5.78 -10.23
N LEU A 114 11.50 -6.84 -9.92
CA LEU A 114 11.54 -8.11 -10.65
C LEU A 114 11.17 -7.95 -12.14
N PRO A 115 10.07 -7.27 -12.53
CA PRO A 115 9.76 -7.03 -13.94
C PRO A 115 10.80 -6.15 -14.62
N GLU A 116 11.39 -5.19 -13.91
CA GLU A 116 12.39 -4.28 -14.46
C GLU A 116 13.70 -5.02 -14.80
N PHE A 117 14.11 -5.97 -13.96
CA PHE A 117 15.22 -6.88 -14.23
C PHE A 117 14.93 -7.82 -15.41
N LEU A 118 13.74 -8.41 -15.47
CA LEU A 118 13.31 -9.27 -16.57
C LEU A 118 13.24 -8.50 -17.89
N ARG A 119 12.78 -7.24 -17.87
CA ARG A 119 12.76 -6.33 -19.01
C ARG A 119 14.15 -6.06 -19.54
N THR A 120 15.11 -5.80 -18.64
CA THR A 120 16.51 -5.54 -19.00
C THR A 120 17.17 -6.79 -19.60
N ALA A 121 16.91 -7.98 -19.06
CA ALA A 121 17.40 -9.25 -19.61
C ALA A 121 16.81 -9.57 -21.01
N GLY A 122 15.52 -9.26 -21.22
CA GLY A 122 14.87 -9.35 -22.53
C GLY A 122 15.41 -8.34 -23.54
N ALA A 123 15.71 -7.11 -23.10
CA ALA A 123 16.33 -6.08 -23.94
C ALA A 123 17.76 -6.46 -24.37
N LEU A 124 18.56 -7.06 -23.48
CA LEU A 124 19.89 -7.59 -23.83
C LEU A 124 19.81 -8.67 -24.91
N ARG A 125 18.73 -9.47 -24.93
CA ARG A 125 18.51 -10.49 -25.98
C ARG A 125 18.26 -9.85 -27.36
N HIS A 126 17.65 -8.67 -27.43
CA HIS A 126 17.48 -7.96 -28.70
C HIS A 126 18.78 -7.30 -29.18
N VAL A 127 19.62 -6.79 -28.27
CA VAL A 127 20.88 -6.11 -28.63
C VAL A 127 21.99 -7.08 -29.07
N ILE A 128 21.96 -8.34 -28.63
CA ILE A 128 22.94 -9.37 -29.04
C ILE A 128 22.51 -10.10 -30.33
N ALA A 129 21.26 -9.92 -30.76
CA ALA A 129 20.69 -10.58 -31.94
C ALA A 129 20.68 -9.71 -33.22
N ASP A 130 21.19 -8.48 -33.15
CA ASP A 130 21.57 -7.61 -34.29
C ASP A 130 23.11 -7.50 -34.36
#